data_AF-E3LP31-F1
#
_entry.id   AF-E3LP31-F1
#
_cell.length_a   1.000
_cell.length_b   1.000
_cell.length_c   1.000
_cell.angle_alpha   90.00
_cell.angle_beta   90.00
_cell.angle_gamma   90.00
#
_symmetry.space_group_name_H-M   'P 1'
#
loop_
_entity.id
_entity.type
_entity.pdbx_description
1 polymer ?
#
loop_
_entity_poly.entity_id
_entity_poly.type
_entity_poly.pdbx_seq_one_letter_code
_entity_poly.pdbx_strand_id
1 'polypeptide(L)'
;MFETNPNLQQFTIGIVYCFIASLAFPVYIQIIHTIYFTKELNDNVSYKLINTMNIGDLVQSFLHVLTGLFIIFPTLTQKVLTFVKIVGYTNNCLFNSSFVIIAVLALIRLGVAFFHLNTNKWKFWMKKKRQTQSYSSHRAEIAILIQASVLTTYMGLLMALWHNAELWFEMTDITLACLNGSWIVFPHLNSFLLIVTNRSIRMQFLTLRSSKPNFNVAASSTTGAKILFTRSSATVTMK
;
A
#
# COMPACT_ATOMS: atom_id res chain seq x y z
N MET A 1 25.04 -5.42 -26.92
CA MET A 1 23.73 -5.90 -26.39
C MET A 1 23.07 -4.84 -25.52
N PHE A 2 23.86 -4.07 -24.77
CA PHE A 2 23.43 -2.84 -24.09
C PHE A 2 24.12 -1.64 -24.73
N GLU A 3 23.42 -0.94 -25.62
CA GLU A 3 23.84 0.37 -26.10
C GLU A 3 22.96 1.40 -25.41
N THR A 4 23.60 2.39 -24.81
CA THR A 4 22.92 3.48 -24.09
C THR A 4 22.27 4.42 -25.08
N ASN A 5 21.14 5.01 -24.68
CA ASN A 5 20.43 5.97 -25.50
C ASN A 5 21.35 7.16 -25.86
N PRO A 6 21.59 7.46 -27.16
CA PRO A 6 22.42 8.58 -27.57
C PRO A 6 21.77 9.94 -27.24
N ASN A 7 20.45 9.98 -27.05
CA ASN A 7 19.75 11.16 -26.57
C ASN A 7 19.91 11.29 -25.04
N LEU A 8 20.70 12.28 -24.63
CA LEU A 8 20.99 12.56 -23.22
C LEU A 8 19.73 12.85 -22.39
N GLN A 9 18.69 13.46 -22.98
CA GLN A 9 17.45 13.76 -22.27
C GLN A 9 16.71 12.47 -21.91
N GLN A 10 16.50 11.58 -22.88
CA GLN A 10 15.83 10.30 -22.66
C GLN A 10 16.63 9.40 -21.72
N PHE A 11 17.95 9.39 -21.86
CA PHE A 11 18.83 8.69 -20.92
C PHE A 11 18.64 9.17 -19.47
N THR A 12 18.63 10.49 -19.26
CA THR A 12 18.41 11.11 -17.94
C THR A 12 17.02 10.77 -17.38
N ILE A 13 15.98 10.85 -18.22
CA ILE A 13 14.60 10.49 -17.85
C ILE A 13 14.54 9.03 -17.37
N GLY A 14 15.17 8.11 -18.10
CA GLY A 14 15.22 6.70 -17.73
C GLY A 14 15.88 6.46 -16.36
N ILE A 15 16.99 7.15 -16.08
CA ILE A 15 17.66 7.08 -14.76
C ILE A 15 16.74 7.60 -13.65
N VAL A 16 16.13 8.77 -13.86
CA VAL A 16 15.21 9.37 -12.89
C VAL A 16 14.03 8.44 -12.61
N TYR A 17 13.48 7.80 -13.64
CA TYR A 17 12.37 6.84 -13.50
C TYR A 17 12.76 5.62 -12.68
N CYS A 18 13.91 5.01 -12.98
CA CYS A 18 14.41 3.89 -12.21
C CYS A 18 14.65 4.28 -10.74
N PHE A 19 15.23 5.46 -10.50
CA PHE A 19 15.51 5.93 -9.15
C PHE A 19 14.24 6.18 -8.35
N ILE A 20 13.29 6.97 -8.88
CA ILE A 20 12.04 7.28 -8.19
C ILE A 20 11.27 5.99 -7.90
N ALA A 21 11.06 5.13 -8.90
CA ALA A 21 10.30 3.89 -8.73
C ALA A 21 10.98 2.94 -7.71
N SER A 22 12.31 2.92 -7.64
CA SER A 22 13.04 2.10 -6.66
C SER A 22 12.83 2.53 -5.21
N LEU A 23 12.52 3.80 -4.96
CA LEU A 23 12.22 4.30 -3.60
C LEU A 23 10.90 3.77 -3.05
N ALA A 24 10.01 3.24 -3.89
CA ALA A 24 8.71 2.71 -3.47
C ALA A 24 8.87 1.37 -2.72
N PHE A 25 9.84 0.55 -3.10
CA PHE A 25 10.05 -0.81 -2.58
C PHE A 25 10.18 -0.89 -1.06
N PRO A 26 11.09 -0.15 -0.39
CA PRO A 26 11.24 -0.29 1.06
C PRO A 26 9.94 0.03 1.81
N VAL A 27 9.16 0.99 1.31
CA VAL A 27 7.90 1.41 1.94
C VAL A 27 6.82 0.33 1.75
N TYR A 28 6.61 -0.13 0.52
CA TYR A 28 5.58 -1.12 0.21
C TYR A 28 5.85 -2.49 0.83
N ILE A 29 7.10 -2.95 0.80
CA ILE A 29 7.49 -4.23 1.42
C ILE A 29 7.18 -4.20 2.93
N GLN A 30 7.50 -3.09 3.61
CA GLN A 30 7.21 -2.94 5.04
C GLN A 30 5.71 -2.93 5.33
N ILE A 31 4.90 -2.22 4.54
CA ILE A 31 3.44 -2.16 4.72
C ILE A 31 2.80 -3.54 4.49
N ILE A 32 3.14 -4.21 3.38
CA ILE A 32 2.60 -5.53 3.04
C ILE A 32 2.96 -6.54 4.12
N HIS A 33 4.22 -6.56 4.55
CA HIS A 33 4.68 -7.42 5.64
C HIS A 33 3.88 -7.17 6.92
N THR A 34 3.68 -5.90 7.30
CA THR A 34 2.93 -5.53 8.51
C THR A 34 1.49 -6.04 8.49
N ILE A 35 0.80 -5.87 7.36
CA ILE A 35 -0.61 -6.31 7.22
C ILE A 35 -0.70 -7.84 7.16
N TYR A 36 0.23 -8.51 6.48
CA TYR A 36 0.24 -9.96 6.33
C TYR A 36 0.46 -10.68 7.66
N PHE A 37 1.43 -10.23 8.47
CA PHE A 37 1.78 -10.87 9.73
C PHE A 37 0.85 -10.52 10.89
N THR A 38 0.04 -9.46 10.77
CA THR A 38 -0.94 -9.11 11.80
C THR A 38 -2.30 -9.76 11.49
N LYS A 39 -2.57 -10.92 12.11
CA LYS A 39 -3.82 -11.67 11.92
C LYS A 39 -5.09 -10.82 12.09
N GLU A 40 -5.11 -9.93 13.09
CA GLU A 40 -6.25 -9.04 13.35
C GLU A 40 -6.52 -8.06 12.20
N LEU A 41 -5.48 -7.60 11.50
CA LEU A 41 -5.63 -6.75 10.32
C LEU A 41 -6.06 -7.60 9.11
N ASN A 42 -5.40 -8.74 8.88
CA ASN A 42 -5.67 -9.59 7.72
C ASN A 42 -7.08 -10.20 7.73
N ASP A 43 -7.72 -10.39 8.89
CA ASP A 43 -9.09 -10.94 8.97
C ASP A 43 -10.17 -9.95 8.48
N ASN A 44 -9.86 -8.66 8.38
CA ASN A 44 -10.79 -7.62 7.94
C ASN A 44 -10.73 -7.41 6.42
N VAL A 45 -11.87 -7.50 5.75
CA VAL A 45 -12.02 -7.34 4.29
C VAL A 45 -11.43 -6.03 3.78
N SER A 46 -11.58 -4.91 4.50
CA SER A 46 -11.01 -3.63 4.08
C SER A 46 -9.48 -3.67 4.05
N TYR A 47 -8.85 -4.35 5.01
CA TYR A 47 -7.40 -4.48 5.06
C TYR A 47 -6.87 -5.49 4.04
N LYS A 48 -7.65 -6.54 3.72
CA LYS A 48 -7.35 -7.40 2.56
C LYS A 48 -7.35 -6.60 1.26
N LEU A 49 -8.36 -5.76 1.06
CA LEU A 49 -8.48 -4.92 -0.14
C LEU A 49 -7.33 -3.91 -0.25
N ILE A 50 -6.97 -3.27 0.87
CA ILE A 50 -5.80 -2.39 0.96
C ILE A 50 -4.50 -3.16 0.68
N ASN A 51 -4.36 -4.39 1.17
CA ASN A 51 -3.18 -5.21 0.91
C ASN A 51 -3.07 -5.61 -0.57
N THR A 52 -4.19 -5.99 -1.21
CA THR A 52 -4.23 -6.26 -2.65
C THR A 52 -3.81 -5.04 -3.46
N MET A 53 -4.28 -3.85 -3.10
CA MET A 53 -3.87 -2.59 -3.72
C MET A 53 -2.36 -2.35 -3.55
N ASN A 54 -1.83 -2.50 -2.34
CA ASN A 54 -0.40 -2.32 -2.06
C ASN A 54 0.50 -3.31 -2.82
N ILE A 55 0.05 -4.56 -3.01
CA ILE A 55 0.74 -5.54 -3.86
C ILE A 55 0.73 -5.07 -5.32
N GLY A 56 -0.43 -4.60 -5.80
CA GLY A 56 -0.56 -4.02 -7.14
C GLY A 56 0.41 -2.86 -7.36
N ASP A 57 0.49 -1.93 -6.43
CA ASP A 57 1.40 -0.78 -6.48
C ASP A 57 2.88 -1.18 -6.40
N LEU A 58 3.22 -2.22 -5.64
CA LEU A 58 4.58 -2.77 -5.61
C LEU A 58 4.97 -3.37 -6.96
N VAL A 59 4.06 -4.15 -7.57
CA VAL A 59 4.27 -4.71 -8.91
C VAL A 59 4.36 -3.58 -9.94
N GLN A 60 3.50 -2.57 -9.86
CA GLN A 60 3.53 -1.40 -10.74
C GLN A 60 4.88 -0.66 -10.62
N SER A 61 5.39 -0.47 -9.40
CA SER A 61 6.70 0.15 -9.16
C SER A 61 7.84 -0.67 -9.80
N PHE A 62 7.78 -1.99 -9.72
CA PHE A 62 8.73 -2.88 -10.39
C PHE A 62 8.67 -2.78 -11.91
N LEU A 63 7.47 -2.77 -12.49
CA LEU A 63 7.30 -2.57 -13.93
C LEU A 63 7.80 -1.19 -14.36
N HIS A 64 7.62 -0.15 -13.55
CA HIS A 64 8.17 1.18 -13.83
C HIS A 64 9.72 1.20 -13.83
N VAL A 65 10.38 0.47 -12.93
CA VAL A 65 11.85 0.29 -13.00
C VAL A 65 12.24 -0.37 -14.32
N LEU A 66 11.52 -1.41 -14.76
CA LEU A 66 11.77 -2.05 -16.06
C LEU A 66 11.55 -1.07 -17.23
N THR A 67 10.50 -0.24 -17.19
CA THR A 67 10.28 0.77 -18.23
C THR A 67 11.40 1.81 -18.28
N GLY A 68 11.93 2.23 -17.14
CA GLY A 68 13.11 3.12 -17.11
C GLY A 68 14.34 2.46 -17.74
N LEU A 69 14.58 1.17 -17.48
CA LEU A 69 15.66 0.40 -18.11
C LEU A 69 15.49 0.30 -19.63
N PHE A 70 14.26 0.15 -20.12
CA PHE A 70 13.96 0.13 -21.56
C PHE A 70 14.22 1.48 -22.24
N ILE A 71 14.03 2.60 -21.53
CA ILE A 71 14.36 3.94 -22.03
C ILE A 71 15.88 4.15 -22.09
N ILE A 72 16.63 3.66 -21.10
CA ILE A 72 18.09 3.76 -21.04
C ILE A 72 18.75 2.94 -22.16
N PHE A 73 18.22 1.76 -22.47
CA PHE A 73 18.78 0.82 -23.45
C PHE A 73 17.81 0.58 -24.63
N PRO A 74 17.70 1.52 -25.58
CA PRO A 74 16.75 1.39 -26.70
C PRO A 74 17.03 0.16 -27.59
N THR A 75 18.31 -0.24 -27.73
CA THR A 75 18.68 -1.45 -28.50
C THR A 75 18.16 -2.74 -27.86
N LEU A 76 18.01 -2.78 -26.52
CA LEU A 76 17.34 -3.88 -25.83
C LEU A 76 15.84 -3.86 -26.14
N THR A 77 15.21 -2.69 -26.06
CA THR A 77 13.78 -2.48 -26.33
C THR A 77 13.36 -2.96 -27.71
N GLN A 78 14.16 -2.68 -28.75
CA GLN A 78 13.88 -3.14 -30.11
C GLN A 78 13.95 -4.67 -30.23
N LYS A 79 14.84 -5.33 -29.49
CA LYS A 79 14.99 -6.80 -29.54
C LYS A 79 13.90 -7.53 -28.78
N VAL A 80 13.39 -6.96 -27.69
CA VAL A 80 12.36 -7.58 -26.84
C VAL A 80 11.03 -6.81 -26.86
N LEU A 81 10.67 -6.24 -28.01
CA LEU A 81 9.52 -5.34 -28.15
C LEU A 81 8.20 -5.95 -27.61
N THR A 82 7.95 -7.24 -27.85
CA THR A 82 6.77 -7.94 -27.33
C THR A 82 6.74 -7.91 -25.80
N PHE A 83 7.88 -8.14 -25.15
CA PHE A 83 7.98 -8.08 -23.68
C PHE A 83 7.77 -6.66 -23.16
N VAL A 84 8.36 -5.65 -23.81
CA VAL A 84 8.17 -4.23 -23.44
C VAL A 84 6.69 -3.84 -23.54
N LYS A 85 5.99 -4.27 -24.59
CA LYS A 85 4.54 -4.05 -24.75
C LYS A 85 3.73 -4.72 -23.63
N ILE A 86 4.04 -5.97 -23.29
CA ILE A 86 3.38 -6.68 -22.18
C ILE A 86 3.57 -5.90 -20.87
N VAL A 87 4.79 -5.48 -20.56
CA VAL A 87 5.10 -4.67 -19.36
C VAL A 87 4.24 -3.40 -19.34
N GLY A 88 4.18 -2.66 -20.46
CA GLY A 88 3.37 -1.44 -20.57
C GLY A 88 1.86 -1.69 -20.36
N TYR A 89 1.30 -2.71 -21.02
CA TYR A 89 -0.11 -3.05 -20.86
C TYR A 89 -0.45 -3.52 -19.45
N THR A 90 0.43 -4.32 -18.83
CA THR A 90 0.26 -4.73 -17.43
C THR A 90 0.27 -3.52 -16.51
N ASN A 91 1.17 -2.56 -16.73
CA ASN A 91 1.25 -1.35 -15.92
C ASN A 91 -0.05 -0.51 -16.01
N ASN A 92 -0.58 -0.35 -17.22
CA ASN A 92 -1.87 0.33 -17.45
C ASN A 92 -3.04 -0.40 -16.78
N CYS A 93 -3.04 -1.74 -16.85
CA CYS A 93 -4.06 -2.58 -16.22
C CYS A 93 -4.04 -2.44 -14.69
N LEU A 94 -2.85 -2.45 -14.07
CA LEU A 94 -2.69 -2.28 -12.63
C LEU A 94 -3.16 -0.90 -12.15
N PHE A 95 -2.86 0.15 -12.91
CA PHE A 95 -3.35 1.49 -12.61
C PHE A 95 -4.88 1.55 -12.64
N ASN A 96 -5.50 1.03 -13.70
CA ASN A 96 -6.96 1.02 -13.81
C ASN A 96 -7.63 0.13 -12.76
N SER A 97 -7.00 -1.01 -12.40
CA SER A 97 -7.46 -1.88 -11.32
C SER A 97 -7.44 -1.16 -9.96
N SER A 98 -6.38 -0.38 -9.69
CA SER A 98 -6.27 0.41 -8.47
C SER A 98 -7.40 1.43 -8.34
N PHE A 99 -7.78 2.08 -9.44
CA PHE A 99 -8.92 3.00 -9.47
C PHE A 99 -10.23 2.32 -9.03
N VAL A 100 -10.51 1.13 -9.56
CA VAL A 100 -11.70 0.34 -9.18
C VAL A 100 -11.66 -0.05 -7.71
N ILE A 101 -10.50 -0.48 -7.19
CA ILE A 101 -10.33 -0.86 -5.78
C ILE A 101 -10.60 0.34 -4.87
N ILE A 102 -10.07 1.53 -5.20
CA ILE A 102 -10.26 2.75 -4.42
C ILE A 102 -11.73 3.18 -4.43
N ALA A 103 -12.40 3.11 -5.59
CA ALA A 103 -13.82 3.42 -5.71
C ALA A 103 -14.68 2.48 -4.84
N VAL A 104 -14.41 1.17 -4.88
CA VAL A 104 -15.10 0.18 -4.04
C VAL A 104 -14.85 0.46 -2.55
N LEU A 105 -13.60 0.77 -2.17
CA LEU A 105 -13.26 1.13 -0.79
C LEU A 105 -14.00 2.39 -0.34
N ALA A 106 -14.08 3.42 -1.18
CA ALA A 106 -14.82 4.65 -0.91
C ALA A 106 -16.32 4.39 -0.71
N LEU A 107 -16.94 3.59 -1.58
CA LEU A 107 -18.36 3.23 -1.48
C LEU A 107 -18.66 2.43 -0.21
N ILE A 108 -17.83 1.45 0.13
CA ILE A 108 -17.97 0.68 1.38
C ILE A 108 -17.91 1.62 2.59
N ARG A 109 -16.99 2.59 2.57
CA ARG A 109 -16.81 3.54 3.68
C ARG A 109 -17.94 4.57 3.75
N LEU A 110 -18.44 5.05 2.62
CA LEU A 110 -19.61 5.92 2.54
C LEU A 110 -20.85 5.20 3.10
N GLY A 111 -21.02 3.91 2.76
CA GLY A 111 -22.07 3.05 3.28
C GLY A 111 -22.04 2.91 4.80
N VAL A 112 -20.86 2.72 5.38
CA VAL A 112 -20.69 2.63 6.84
C VAL A 112 -20.94 3.98 7.52
N ALA A 113 -20.36 5.07 6.98
CA ALA A 113 -20.39 6.39 7.61
C ALA A 113 -21.78 7.07 7.54
N PHE A 114 -22.46 7.02 6.40
CA PHE A 114 -23.72 7.75 6.19
C PHE A 114 -24.96 6.91 6.49
N PHE A 115 -24.96 5.65 6.08
CA PHE A 115 -26.15 4.81 6.20
C PHE A 115 -26.17 4.00 7.51
N HIS A 116 -25.16 4.18 8.38
CA HIS A 116 -24.97 3.38 9.59
C HIS A 116 -25.14 1.89 9.28
N LEU A 117 -24.69 1.46 8.09
CA LEU A 117 -24.90 0.10 7.64
C LEU A 117 -24.24 -0.80 8.66
N ASN A 118 -25.09 -1.49 9.41
CA ASN A 118 -24.68 -2.50 10.36
C ASN A 118 -23.88 -3.52 9.55
N THR A 119 -22.54 -3.45 9.64
CA THR A 119 -21.59 -4.45 9.13
C THR A 119 -21.97 -5.87 9.59
N ASN A 120 -22.82 -5.94 10.61
CA ASN A 120 -23.54 -7.11 11.08
C ASN A 120 -24.39 -7.85 10.02
N LYS A 121 -24.92 -7.22 8.97
CA LYS A 121 -25.68 -7.96 7.92
C LYS A 121 -24.78 -8.75 6.97
N TRP A 122 -23.52 -8.34 6.81
CA TRP A 122 -22.49 -9.11 6.12
C TRP A 122 -21.95 -10.27 6.98
N LYS A 123 -22.29 -10.33 8.29
CA LYS A 123 -21.95 -11.47 9.16
C LYS A 123 -22.64 -12.77 8.77
N PHE A 124 -23.72 -12.73 7.98
CA PHE A 124 -24.38 -13.96 7.54
C PHE A 124 -23.45 -14.84 6.67
N TRP A 125 -22.52 -14.22 5.95
CA TRP A 125 -21.51 -14.94 5.15
C TRP A 125 -20.20 -15.24 5.93
N MET A 126 -19.98 -14.60 7.08
CA MET A 126 -18.75 -14.72 7.87
C MET A 126 -19.04 -15.51 9.16
N LYS A 127 -18.97 -16.84 9.07
CA LYS A 127 -19.18 -17.75 10.19
C LYS A 127 -18.10 -17.54 11.28
N LYS A 128 -18.49 -16.79 12.31
CA LYS A 128 -18.06 -16.89 13.72
C LYS A 128 -16.59 -16.57 14.07
N LYS A 129 -16.34 -15.36 14.57
CA LYS A 129 -15.95 -15.14 15.98
C LYS A 129 -16.05 -13.65 16.34
N ARG A 130 -16.50 -13.44 17.57
CA ARG A 130 -16.73 -12.17 18.23
C ARG A 130 -15.39 -11.48 18.45
N GLN A 131 -14.91 -10.70 17.49
CA GLN A 131 -13.91 -9.68 17.77
C GLN A 131 -14.68 -8.40 18.04
N THR A 132 -14.48 -7.87 19.24
CA THR A 132 -14.72 -6.48 19.58
C THR A 132 -14.17 -5.62 18.46
N GLN A 133 -15.02 -5.27 17.51
CA GLN A 133 -14.80 -4.18 16.59
C GLN A 133 -14.80 -2.95 17.49
N SER A 134 -13.65 -2.69 18.12
CA SER A 134 -13.37 -1.42 18.79
C SER A 134 -13.85 -0.39 17.80
N TYR A 135 -14.83 0.42 18.20
CA TYR A 135 -15.38 1.52 17.39
C TYR A 135 -14.24 2.07 16.57
N SER A 136 -14.26 1.79 15.26
CA SER A 136 -13.34 2.44 14.34
C SER A 136 -13.66 3.90 14.56
N SER A 137 -12.75 4.62 15.22
CA SER A 137 -12.95 6.02 15.53
C SER A 137 -13.48 6.68 14.26
N HIS A 138 -14.58 7.42 14.33
CA HIS A 138 -15.12 8.17 13.18
C HIS A 138 -14.01 8.90 12.41
N ARG A 139 -12.94 9.30 13.11
CA ARG A 139 -11.70 9.85 12.55
C ARG A 139 -10.95 8.91 11.59
N ALA A 140 -10.84 7.62 11.89
CA ALA A 140 -10.21 6.63 11.02
C ALA A 140 -11.04 6.38 9.75
N GLU A 141 -12.37 6.41 9.85
CA GLU A 141 -13.25 6.27 8.68
C GLU A 141 -13.16 7.49 7.77
N ILE A 142 -13.22 8.70 8.35
CA ILE A 142 -12.98 9.96 7.63
C ILE A 142 -11.60 9.96 6.97
N ALA A 143 -10.55 9.51 7.67
CA ALA A 143 -9.20 9.53 7.13
C ALA A 143 -9.05 8.63 5.89
N ILE A 144 -9.71 7.46 5.88
CA ILE A 144 -9.75 6.57 4.71
C ILE A 144 -10.56 7.20 3.56
N LEU A 145 -11.68 7.87 3.87
CA LEU A 145 -12.47 8.59 2.87
C LEU A 145 -11.68 9.74 2.22
N ILE A 146 -10.94 10.51 3.01
CA ILE A 146 -10.06 11.58 2.52
C ILE A 146 -8.95 11.00 1.64
N GLN A 147 -8.32 9.91 2.05
CA GLN A 147 -7.32 9.23 1.21
C GLN A 147 -7.93 8.81 -0.13
N ALA A 148 -9.08 8.14 -0.09
CA ALA A 148 -9.73 7.65 -1.29
C ALA A 148 -10.18 8.79 -2.22
N SER A 149 -10.70 9.90 -1.67
CA SER A 149 -11.08 11.06 -2.46
C SER A 149 -9.89 11.73 -3.13
N VAL A 150 -8.82 12.03 -2.37
CA VAL A 150 -7.58 12.63 -2.91
C VAL A 150 -7.00 11.76 -4.02
N LEU A 151 -6.93 10.44 -3.79
CA LEU A 151 -6.37 9.50 -4.75
C LEU A 151 -7.25 9.36 -5.99
N THR A 152 -8.58 9.33 -5.83
CA THR A 152 -9.53 9.28 -6.94
C THR A 152 -9.47 10.55 -7.79
N THR A 153 -9.42 11.73 -7.16
CA THR A 153 -9.27 13.01 -7.87
C THR A 153 -7.95 13.03 -8.65
N TYR A 154 -6.85 12.60 -8.03
CA TYR A 154 -5.55 12.53 -8.68
C TYR A 154 -5.57 11.61 -9.90
N MET A 155 -6.12 10.40 -9.78
CA MET A 155 -6.24 9.46 -10.90
C MET A 155 -7.15 9.99 -12.01
N GLY A 156 -8.28 10.60 -11.65
CA GLY A 156 -9.21 11.20 -12.61
C GLY A 156 -8.56 12.33 -13.40
N LEU A 157 -7.82 13.21 -12.73
CA LEU A 157 -7.06 14.28 -13.38
C LEU A 157 -5.98 13.72 -14.30
N LEU A 158 -5.21 12.71 -13.87
CA LEU A 158 -4.21 12.07 -14.73
C LEU A 158 -4.84 11.43 -15.98
N MET A 159 -5.98 10.76 -15.83
CA MET A 159 -6.68 10.15 -16.95
C MET A 159 -7.17 11.22 -17.95
N ALA A 160 -7.72 12.32 -17.44
CA ALA A 160 -8.18 13.45 -18.25
C ALA A 160 -7.02 14.14 -18.98
N LEU A 161 -5.90 14.40 -18.28
CA LEU A 161 -4.69 14.96 -18.87
C LEU A 161 -4.11 14.03 -19.93
N TRP A 162 -4.12 12.71 -19.70
CA TRP A 162 -3.63 11.74 -20.66
C TRP A 162 -4.49 11.68 -21.93
N HIS A 163 -5.82 11.61 -21.78
CA HIS A 163 -6.73 11.51 -22.91
C HIS A 163 -6.80 12.78 -23.76
N ASN A 164 -6.55 13.94 -23.15
CA ASN A 164 -6.55 15.23 -23.86
C ASN A 164 -5.13 15.74 -24.12
N ALA A 165 -4.10 14.92 -23.93
CA ALA A 165 -2.71 15.35 -23.99
C ALA A 165 -2.36 16.00 -25.34
N GLU A 166 -2.78 15.39 -26.44
CA GLU A 166 -2.53 15.87 -27.81
C GLU A 166 -3.28 17.18 -28.13
N LEU A 167 -4.40 17.44 -27.46
CA LEU A 167 -5.21 18.65 -27.66
C LEU A 167 -4.74 19.80 -26.77
N TRP A 168 -4.22 19.49 -25.57
CA TRP A 168 -3.91 20.49 -24.55
C TRP A 168 -2.43 20.84 -24.48
N PHE A 169 -1.55 19.95 -24.93
CA PHE A 169 -0.11 20.13 -24.84
C PHE A 169 0.57 19.82 -26.16
N GLU A 170 1.68 20.51 -26.42
CA GLU A 170 2.62 20.10 -27.44
C GLU A 170 3.31 18.80 -26.99
N MET A 171 3.18 17.74 -27.79
CA MET A 171 3.71 16.41 -27.51
C MET A 171 5.23 16.35 -27.70
N THR A 172 5.94 17.00 -26.77
CA THR A 172 7.40 16.92 -26.67
C THR A 172 7.83 15.75 -25.79
N ASP A 173 9.10 15.33 -25.91
CA ASP A 173 9.71 14.32 -25.04
C ASP A 173 9.56 14.67 -23.55
N ILE A 174 9.59 15.96 -23.20
CA ILE A 174 9.42 16.44 -21.83
C ILE A 174 7.97 16.31 -21.37
N THR A 175 7.00 16.69 -22.22
CA THR A 175 5.56 16.54 -21.91
C THR A 175 5.23 15.07 -21.64
N LEU A 176 5.70 14.17 -22.52
CA LEU A 176 5.51 12.74 -22.37
C LEU A 176 6.21 12.21 -21.11
N ALA A 177 7.40 12.73 -20.78
CA ALA A 177 8.13 12.38 -19.57
C ALA A 177 7.46 12.89 -18.28
N CYS A 178 6.83 14.07 -18.31
CA CYS A 178 6.08 14.60 -17.17
C CYS A 178 4.82 13.77 -16.93
N LEU A 179 4.14 13.37 -18.00
CA LEU A 179 2.90 12.61 -17.92
C LEU A 179 3.16 11.18 -17.41
N ASN A 180 4.18 10.49 -17.95
CA ASN A 180 4.64 9.19 -17.45
C ASN A 180 5.26 9.30 -16.05
N GLY A 181 5.96 10.40 -15.75
CA GLY A 181 6.53 10.66 -14.42
C GLY A 181 5.44 10.81 -13.36
N SER A 182 4.33 11.47 -13.71
CA SER A 182 3.17 11.58 -12.83
C SER A 182 2.53 10.21 -12.56
N TRP A 183 2.55 9.31 -13.54
CA TRP A 183 2.13 7.92 -13.36
C TRP A 183 3.02 7.18 -12.33
N ILE A 184 4.35 7.38 -12.38
CA ILE A 184 5.29 6.78 -11.43
C ILE A 184 5.08 7.32 -10.01
N VAL A 185 4.67 8.58 -9.87
CA VAL A 185 4.43 9.21 -8.57
C VAL A 185 3.18 8.64 -7.88
N PHE A 186 2.23 8.07 -8.63
CA PHE A 186 0.97 7.54 -8.09
C PHE A 186 1.17 6.53 -6.94
N PRO A 187 1.94 5.43 -7.10
CA PRO A 187 2.25 4.52 -5.99
C PRO A 187 2.87 5.24 -4.79
N HIS A 188 3.73 6.25 -4.98
CA HIS A 188 4.31 6.96 -3.84
C HIS A 188 3.28 7.76 -3.05
N LEU A 189 2.37 8.45 -3.75
CA LEU A 189 1.28 9.19 -3.14
C LEU A 189 0.36 8.26 -2.35
N ASN A 190 0.02 7.10 -2.90
CA ASN A 190 -0.84 6.14 -2.20
C ASN A 190 -0.19 5.63 -0.89
N SER A 191 1.07 5.21 -0.94
CA SER A 191 1.82 4.79 0.24
C SER A 191 1.93 5.89 1.30
N PHE A 192 2.24 7.12 0.86
CA PHE A 192 2.36 8.27 1.75
C PHE A 192 1.03 8.57 2.45
N LEU A 193 -0.07 8.65 1.69
CA LEU A 193 -1.40 8.88 2.25
C LEU A 193 -1.77 7.77 3.22
N LEU A 194 -1.52 6.50 2.88
CA LEU A 194 -1.81 5.36 3.74
C LEU A 194 -1.08 5.42 5.09
N ILE A 195 0.19 5.83 5.10
CA ILE A 195 0.97 6.02 6.34
C ILE A 195 0.44 7.21 7.16
N VAL A 196 0.06 8.31 6.49
CA VAL A 196 -0.42 9.53 7.16
C VAL A 196 -1.81 9.34 7.76
N THR A 197 -2.74 8.73 7.01
CA THR A 197 -4.15 8.59 7.38
C THR A 197 -4.39 7.40 8.30
N ASN A 198 -3.67 6.29 8.12
CA ASN A 198 -3.93 5.08 8.87
C ASN A 198 -3.05 4.98 10.12
N ARG A 199 -3.59 5.44 11.25
CA ARG A 199 -2.90 5.37 12.56
C ARG A 199 -2.48 3.95 12.93
N SER A 200 -3.26 2.92 12.58
CA SER A 200 -2.93 1.53 12.91
C SER A 200 -1.64 1.08 12.20
N ILE A 201 -1.57 1.35 10.90
CA ILE A 201 -0.40 1.04 10.07
C ILE A 201 0.79 1.89 10.52
N ARG A 202 0.59 3.19 10.81
CA ARG A 202 1.64 4.06 11.34
C ARG A 202 2.22 3.56 12.66
N MET A 203 1.38 3.16 13.61
CA MET A 203 1.85 2.67 14.91
C MET A 203 2.65 1.38 14.77
N GLN A 204 2.23 0.46 13.90
CA GLN A 204 2.99 -0.76 13.65
C GLN A 204 4.28 -0.50 12.87
N PHE A 205 4.25 0.41 11.90
CA PHE A 205 5.43 0.87 11.17
C PHE A 205 6.48 1.48 12.10
N LEU A 206 6.06 2.33 13.03
CA LEU A 206 6.92 2.92 14.06
C LEU A 206 7.42 1.87 15.06
N THR A 207 6.61 0.86 15.39
CA THR A 207 7.01 -0.22 16.31
C THR A 207 8.05 -1.14 15.68
N LEU A 208 7.91 -1.48 14.40
CA LEU A 208 8.93 -2.23 13.64
C LEU A 208 10.26 -1.48 13.56
N ARG A 209 10.22 -0.14 13.45
CA ARG A 209 11.41 0.71 13.47
C ARG A 209 12.01 0.89 14.87
N SER A 210 11.20 0.76 15.93
CA SER A 210 11.60 0.88 17.33
C SER A 210 12.03 -0.43 17.98
N SER A 211 11.77 -1.59 17.36
CA SER A 211 12.27 -2.88 17.84
C SER A 211 13.79 -2.93 17.69
N LYS A 212 14.50 -2.40 18.69
CA LYS A 212 15.83 -2.90 19.05
C LYS A 212 15.68 -4.42 19.26
N PRO A 213 16.63 -5.24 18.80
CA PRO A 213 16.62 -6.66 19.11
C PRO A 213 16.71 -6.79 20.63
N ASN A 214 15.66 -7.29 21.27
CA ASN A 214 15.75 -7.79 22.63
C ASN A 214 16.64 -9.03 22.58
N PHE A 215 17.95 -8.81 22.74
CA PHE A 215 18.89 -9.85 23.05
C PHE A 215 18.54 -10.34 24.45
N ASN A 216 17.67 -11.35 24.52
CA ASN A 216 17.46 -12.11 25.74
C ASN A 216 18.78 -12.80 26.07
N VAL A 217 19.56 -12.18 26.95
CA VAL A 217 20.67 -12.83 27.63
C VAL A 217 20.04 -13.93 28.48
N ALA A 218 20.06 -15.14 27.93
CA ALA A 218 19.91 -16.36 28.69
C ALA A 218 21.14 -16.46 29.62
N ALA A 219 21.01 -15.95 30.84
CA ALA A 219 21.90 -16.29 31.93
C ALA A 219 21.19 -17.35 32.79
N SER A 220 21.53 -18.61 32.54
CA SER A 220 21.21 -19.72 33.42
C SER A 220 22.15 -19.68 34.63
N SER A 221 21.60 -19.71 35.85
CA SER A 221 22.12 -20.50 36.98
C SER A 221 21.08 -20.40 38.11
N THR A 222 20.26 -21.43 38.32
CA THR A 222 20.44 -22.45 39.36
C THR A 222 20.69 -21.82 40.74
N THR A 223 19.69 -21.85 41.63
CA THR A 223 19.73 -22.42 43.00
C THR A 223 18.43 -22.10 43.75
N GLY A 224 17.78 -23.12 44.30
CA GLY A 224 17.24 -23.04 45.66
C GLY A 224 15.75 -22.73 45.88
N ALA A 225 15.00 -23.83 46.08
CA ALA A 225 14.02 -24.01 47.16
C ALA A 225 12.67 -23.24 47.18
N LYS A 226 11.61 -24.07 47.12
CA LYS A 226 10.41 -24.09 47.99
C LYS A 226 9.67 -22.76 48.23
N ILE A 227 8.39 -22.72 47.88
CA ILE A 227 7.27 -22.87 48.83
C ILE A 227 5.94 -22.80 48.06
N LEU A 228 5.22 -23.90 48.21
CA LEU A 228 3.81 -24.11 47.91
C LEU A 228 2.99 -23.35 48.97
N PHE A 229 2.05 -22.48 48.60
CA PHE A 229 0.89 -22.19 49.47
C PHE A 229 -0.32 -21.72 48.65
N THR A 230 -1.23 -22.67 48.45
CA THR A 230 -2.66 -22.45 48.26
C THR A 230 -3.27 -21.90 49.57
N ARG A 231 -4.11 -20.86 49.49
CA ARG A 231 -5.17 -20.67 50.50
C ARG A 231 -6.40 -19.96 49.92
N SER A 232 -7.45 -20.76 49.78
CA SER A 232 -8.86 -20.38 49.71
C SER A 232 -9.40 -20.11 51.12
N SER A 233 -10.30 -19.14 51.28
CA SER A 233 -11.39 -19.03 52.29
C SER A 233 -12.07 -17.66 52.09
N ALA A 234 -13.30 -17.55 51.60
CA ALA A 234 -14.61 -17.88 52.21
C ALA A 234 -15.13 -16.80 53.19
N THR A 235 -16.30 -16.30 52.83
CA THR A 235 -17.24 -15.38 53.50
C THR A 235 -17.72 -15.89 54.87
N VAL A 236 -17.79 -15.04 55.89
CA VAL A 236 -18.70 -15.20 57.04
C VAL A 236 -19.18 -13.83 57.56
N THR A 237 -20.51 -13.71 57.64
CA THR A 237 -21.36 -12.69 58.24
C THR A 237 -21.28 -12.68 59.78
N MET A 238 -21.44 -11.52 60.42
CA MET A 238 -21.89 -11.46 61.82
C MET A 238 -23.02 -10.45 62.00
N LYS A 239 -23.91 -10.86 62.92
CA LYS A 239 -25.13 -10.22 63.41
C LYS A 239 -24.88 -8.87 64.08
#